data_AF-A0A448SCI4-F1
#
_entry.id   AF-A0A448SCI4-F1
#
_cell.length_a   1.000
_cell.length_b   1.000
_cell.length_c   1.000
_cell.angle_alpha   90.00
_cell.angle_beta   90.00
_cell.angle_gamma   90.00
#
_symmetry.space_group_name_H-M   'P 1'
#
loop_
_entity.id
_entity.type
_entity.pdbx_description
1 polymer ?
#
loop_
_entity_poly.entity_id
_entity_poly.type
_entity_poly.pdbx_seq_one_letter_code
_entity_poly.pdbx_strand_id
1 'polypeptide(L)' 'MKISTLLTLFPLLMPASVLAGTLLYTDSHHPPTNIDASVFVIYLDGPEQLQKQMFGELR' A
#
# COMPACT_ATOMS: atom_id res chain seq x y z
N MET A 1 11.60 -0.82 -38.30
CA MET A 1 11.75 -0.17 -36.97
C MET A 1 12.93 -0.81 -36.25
N LYS A 2 13.77 -0.03 -35.54
CA LYS A 2 14.90 -0.59 -34.77
C LYS A 2 14.36 -1.34 -33.55
N ILE A 3 14.94 -2.50 -33.21
CA ILE A 3 14.50 -3.33 -32.08
C ILE A 3 14.54 -2.58 -30.74
N SER A 4 15.47 -1.63 -30.62
CA SER A 4 15.58 -0.70 -29.51
C SER A 4 14.29 0.11 -29.31
N THR A 5 13.63 0.55 -30.39
CA THR A 5 12.37 1.30 -30.32
C THR A 5 11.21 0.44 -29.85
N LEU A 6 11.22 -0.86 -30.21
CA LEU A 6 10.20 -1.80 -29.76
C LEU A 6 10.32 -2.10 -28.26
N LEU A 7 11.54 -2.27 -27.76
CA LEU A 7 11.82 -2.51 -26.35
C LEU A 7 11.44 -1.31 -25.46
N THR A 8 11.67 -0.08 -25.93
CA THR A 8 11.31 1.13 -25.17
C THR A 8 9.80 1.35 -25.07
N LEU A 9 9.02 0.89 -26.05
CA LEU A 9 7.55 1.04 -26.06
C LEU A 9 6.82 -0.10 -25.35
N PHE A 10 7.53 -1.18 -24.99
CA PHE A 10 6.95 -2.36 -24.38
C PHE A 10 6.14 -2.09 -23.08
N PRO A 11 6.55 -1.18 -22.18
CA PRO A 11 5.75 -0.85 -20.99
C PRO A 11 4.37 -0.27 -21.34
N LEU A 12 4.22 0.34 -22.52
CA LEU A 12 2.95 0.94 -22.97
C LEU A 12 1.89 -0.12 -23.31
N LEU A 13 2.29 -1.38 -23.47
CA LEU A 13 1.42 -2.52 -23.74
C LEU A 13 0.97 -3.24 -22.45
N MET A 14 1.52 -2.85 -21.29
CA MET A 14 1.20 -3.50 -20.02
C MET A 14 -0.13 -3.00 -19.45
N PRO A 15 -0.96 -3.89 -18.87
CA PRO A 15 -2.12 -3.48 -18.08
C PRO A 15 -1.70 -2.54 -16.95
N ALA A 16 -2.53 -1.54 -16.64
CA ALA A 16 -2.25 -0.59 -15.55
C ALA A 16 -2.02 -1.28 -14.19
N SER A 17 -2.62 -2.46 -13.98
CA SER A 17 -2.43 -3.28 -12.78
C SER A 17 -0.99 -3.77 -12.59
N VAL A 18 -0.19 -3.87 -13.67
CA VAL A 18 1.23 -4.26 -13.59
C VAL A 18 2.06 -3.18 -12.92
N LEU A 19 1.64 -1.91 -13.00
CA LEU A 19 2.28 -0.78 -12.33
C LEU A 19 1.57 -0.40 -11.02
N ALA A 20 0.48 -1.09 -10.65
CA ALA A 20 -0.25 -0.77 -9.43
C ALA A 20 0.48 -1.36 -8.20
N GLY A 21 0.72 -0.52 -7.20
CA GLY A 21 1.15 -0.96 -5.87
C GLY A 21 0.04 -1.68 -5.11
N THR A 22 0.38 -2.30 -3.99
CA THR A 22 -0.60 -2.98 -3.12
C THR A 22 -1.02 -2.07 -1.97
N LEU A 23 -2.32 -1.93 -1.72
CA LEU A 23 -2.84 -1.32 -0.50
C LEU A 23 -3.19 -2.41 0.51
N LEU A 24 -2.56 -2.36 1.68
CA LEU A 24 -2.82 -3.27 2.80
C LEU A 24 -3.55 -2.52 3.90
N TYR A 25 -4.77 -2.95 4.19
CA TYR A 25 -5.58 -2.42 5.28
C TYR A 25 -5.43 -3.30 6.50
N THR A 26 -5.08 -2.72 7.64
CA THR A 26 -4.89 -3.44 8.91
C THR A 26 -5.18 -2.54 10.10
N ASP A 27 -5.14 -3.08 11.30
CA ASP A 27 -5.13 -2.32 12.55
C ASP A 27 -3.74 -2.38 13.20
N SER A 28 -3.53 -1.57 14.24
CA SER A 28 -2.23 -1.52 14.91
C SER A 28 -1.95 -2.71 15.83
N HIS A 29 -2.92 -3.60 16.05
CA HIS A 29 -2.71 -4.87 16.75
C HIS A 29 -2.11 -5.93 15.82
N HIS A 30 -2.27 -5.78 14.51
CA HIS A 30 -1.75 -6.68 13.49
C HIS A 30 -0.80 -5.95 12.52
N PRO A 31 0.33 -5.41 13.02
CA PRO A 31 1.29 -4.72 12.17
C PRO A 31 1.91 -5.71 11.17
N PRO A 32 1.99 -5.35 9.88
CA PRO A 32 2.51 -6.25 8.87
C PRO A 32 4.03 -6.30 8.94
N THR A 33 4.59 -7.49 8.78
CA THR A 33 6.03 -7.74 8.79
C THR A 33 6.51 -8.17 7.41
N ASN A 34 7.75 -7.84 7.05
CA ASN A 34 8.37 -8.24 5.77
C ASN A 34 7.59 -7.78 4.53
N ILE A 35 7.06 -6.56 4.55
CA ILE A 35 6.37 -5.98 3.39
C ILE A 35 7.36 -5.43 2.36
N ASP A 36 7.04 -5.62 1.08
CA ASP A 36 7.78 -5.01 -0.02
C ASP A 36 7.57 -3.48 -0.06
N ALA A 37 8.53 -2.76 -0.67
CA ALA A 37 8.48 -1.30 -0.78
C ALA A 37 7.29 -0.78 -1.61
N SER A 38 6.68 -1.62 -2.45
CA SER A 38 5.49 -1.27 -3.23
C SER A 38 4.18 -1.36 -2.43
N VAL A 39 4.22 -1.80 -1.18
CA VAL A 39 3.05 -1.95 -0.31
C VAL A 39 2.83 -0.69 0.52
N PHE A 40 1.65 -0.09 0.38
CA PHE A 40 1.18 0.99 1.25
C PHE A 40 0.25 0.44 2.32
N VAL A 41 0.59 0.65 3.59
CA VAL A 41 -0.20 0.20 4.74
C VAL A 41 -1.11 1.31 5.23
N ILE A 42 -2.40 1.02 5.35
CA ILE A 42 -3.43 1.92 5.89
C ILE A 42 -3.93 1.31 7.20
N TYR A 43 -3.67 2.00 8.30
CA TYR A 43 -4.18 1.63 9.62
C TYR A 43 -5.62 2.12 9.81
N LEU A 44 -6.51 1.20 10.17
CA LEU A 44 -7.94 1.44 10.27
C LEU A 44 -8.39 1.92 11.67
N ASP A 45 -7.53 1.80 12.67
CA ASP A 45 -7.82 2.08 14.08
C ASP A 45 -7.47 3.53 14.51
N GLY A 46 -7.44 4.46 13.54
CA GLY A 46 -7.15 5.87 13.79
C GLY A 46 -8.09 6.52 14.81
N PRO A 47 -9.43 6.39 14.67
CA PRO A 47 -10.39 6.91 15.63
C PRO A 47 -10.21 6.32 17.04
N GLU A 48 -10.00 5.01 17.16
CA GLU A 48 -9.80 4.30 18.43
C GLU A 48 -8.50 4.75 19.11
N GLN A 49 -7.42 4.90 18.34
CA GLN A 49 -6.17 5.47 18.85
C GLN A 49 -6.35 6.89 19.35
N LEU A 50 -7.05 7.74 18.60
CA LEU A 50 -7.30 9.12 19.02
C LEU A 50 -8.14 9.17 20.30
N GLN A 51 -9.19 8.34 20.38
CA GLN A 51 -10.02 8.23 21.58
C GLN A 51 -9.20 7.77 22.80
N LYS A 52 -8.32 6.77 22.63
CA LYS A 52 -7.43 6.29 23.69
C LYS A 52 -6.41 7.36 24.11
N GLN A 53 -5.88 8.13 23.18
CA GLN A 53 -4.95 9.23 23.46
C GLN A 53 -5.62 10.39 24.21
N MET A 54 -6.85 10.74 23.85
CA MET A 54 -7.56 11.87 24.47
C MET A 54 -8.24 11.50 25.78
N PHE A 55 -8.79 10.29 25.89
CA PHE A 55 -9.68 9.91 26.99
C PHE A 55 -9.22 8.67 27.78
N GLY A 56 -8.14 8.01 27.36
CA GLY A 56 -7.72 6.73 27.91
C GLY A 56 -8.55 5.55 27.38
N GLU A 57 -8.31 4.37 27.94
CA GLU A 57 -9.07 3.16 27.58
C GLU A 57 -10.56 3.32 27.89
N LEU A 58 -11.43 2.88 26.97
CA LEU A 58 -12.86 2.77 27.25
C LEU A 58 -13.05 1.73 28.36
N ARG A 59 -13.76 2.12 29.42
CA ARG A 59 -14.18 1.23 30.50
C ARG A 59 -15.65 0.87 30.36
#